data_AF-V4AEY9-F1
#
_entry.id   AF-V4AEY9-F1
#
_cell.length_a   1.000
_cell.length_b   1.000
_cell.length_c   1.000
_cell.angle_alpha   90.00
_cell.angle_beta   90.00
_cell.angle_gamma   90.00
#
_symmetry.space_group_name_H-M   'P 1'
#
loop_
_entity.id
_entity.type
_entity.pdbx_description
1 polymer ?
#
loop_
_entity_poly.entity_id
_entity_poly.type
_entity_poly.pdbx_seq_one_letter_code
_entity_poly.pdbx_strand_id
1 'polypeptide(L)' 'DFKNFLRMDANSFDELLDMITPLIEKQKTNMRDPISPNERLSVTLRYLATGNSFQDLKFNTAISPQAIGKIVID' A
#
# COMPACT_ATOMS: atom_id res chain seq x y z
N ASP A 1 -7.09 10.77 -10.53
CA ASP A 1 -8.39 10.53 -9.89
C ASP A 1 -8.21 9.47 -8.81
N PHE A 2 -8.20 9.88 -7.53
CA PHE A 2 -7.92 9.02 -6.38
C PHE A 2 -9.03 7.99 -6.15
N LYS A 3 -10.29 8.44 -6.22
CA LYS A 3 -11.46 7.59 -5.98
C LYS A 3 -11.57 6.48 -7.01
N ASN A 4 -11.31 6.76 -8.28
CA ASN A 4 -11.28 5.71 -9.29
C ASN A 4 -10.02 4.82 -9.20
N PHE A 5 -8.91 5.36 -8.72
CA PHE A 5 -7.66 4.61 -8.58
C PHE A 5 -7.72 3.57 -7.45
N LEU A 6 -8.25 3.94 -6.28
CA LEU A 6 -8.37 3.08 -5.09
C LEU A 6 -9.77 2.49 -4.88
N ARG A 7 -10.79 2.93 -5.63
CA ARG A 7 -12.22 2.63 -5.38
C ARG A 7 -12.70 3.09 -3.99
N MET A 8 -12.03 4.09 -3.42
CA MET A 8 -12.25 4.64 -2.08
C MET A 8 -12.04 6.15 -2.10
N ASP A 9 -12.87 6.92 -1.38
CA ASP A 9 -12.63 8.36 -1.22
C ASP A 9 -11.50 8.65 -0.21
N ALA A 10 -10.98 9.88 -0.22
CA ALA A 10 -9.84 10.26 0.60
C ALA A 10 -10.12 10.19 2.10
N ASN A 11 -11.33 10.58 2.55
CA ASN A 11 -11.65 10.60 3.97
C ASN A 11 -11.71 9.17 4.53
N SER A 12 -12.39 8.26 3.82
CA SER A 12 -12.41 6.84 4.19
C SER A 12 -11.02 6.22 4.19
N PHE A 13 -10.15 6.65 3.27
CA PHE A 13 -8.76 6.19 3.22
C PHE A 13 -7.96 6.66 4.44
N ASP A 14 -8.08 7.93 4.82
CA ASP A 14 -7.36 8.50 5.97
C ASP A 14 -7.85 7.87 7.29
N GLU A 15 -9.16 7.70 7.46
CA GLU A 15 -9.74 6.98 8.61
C GLU A 15 -9.22 5.54 8.71
N LEU A 16 -9.20 4.83 7.58
CA LEU A 16 -8.68 3.47 7.53
C LEU A 16 -7.19 3.43 7.83
N LEU A 17 -6.42 4.37 7.27
CA LEU A 17 -4.98 4.48 7.49
C LEU A 17 -4.68 4.68 8.97
N ASP A 18 -5.38 5.58 9.66
CA ASP A 18 -5.19 5.82 11.08
C ASP A 18 -5.46 4.56 11.92
N MET A 19 -6.52 3.82 11.60
CA MET A 19 -6.86 2.57 12.29
C MET A 19 -5.81 1.48 12.12
N ILE A 20 -5.24 1.33 10.91
CA ILE A 20 -4.33 0.20 10.61
C ILE A 20 -2.86 0.55 10.73
N THR A 21 -2.49 1.84 10.76
CA THR A 21 -1.11 2.30 10.94
C THR A 21 -0.37 1.55 12.05
N PRO A 22 -0.92 1.39 13.28
CA PRO A 22 -0.22 0.65 14.33
C PRO A 22 0.03 -0.84 14.01
N LEU A 23 -0.68 -1.41 13.03
CA LEU A 23 -0.52 -2.81 12.61
C LEU A 23 0.47 -2.98 11.45
N ILE A 24 0.59 -1.97 10.59
CA ILE A 24 1.35 -2.07 9.34
C ILE A 24 2.63 -1.23 9.32
N GLU A 25 2.82 -0.36 10.32
CA GLU A 25 4.03 0.43 10.48
C GLU A 25 5.24 -0.48 10.76
N LYS A 26 6.34 -0.19 10.07
CA LYS A 26 7.60 -0.92 10.24
C LYS A 26 8.58 -0.04 10.99
N GLN A 27 9.37 -0.66 11.87
CA GLN A 27 10.43 0.01 12.59
C GLN A 27 11.43 0.63 11.61
N LYS A 28 11.72 1.92 11.79
CA LYS A 28 12.80 2.60 11.08
C LYS A 28 14.17 2.06 11.53
N THR A 29 15.03 1.77 10.57
CA THR A 29 16.40 1.28 10.81
C THR A 29 17.42 2.18 10.10
N ASN A 30 18.70 2.02 10.42
CA ASN A 30 19.78 2.79 9.79
C ASN A 30 20.13 2.33 8.35
N MET A 31 19.50 1.26 7.84
CA MET A 31 19.84 0.70 6.53
C MET A 31 19.04 1.37 5.41
N ARG A 32 17.71 1.20 5.44
CA ARG A 32 16.78 1.73 4.44
C ARG A 32 15.51 2.16 5.16
N ASP A 33 14.95 3.29 4.73
CA ASP A 33 13.63 3.71 5.18
C ASP A 33 12.58 2.66 4.80
N PRO A 34 11.72 2.26 5.74
CA PRO A 34 10.63 1.35 5.45
C PRO A 34 9.62 2.00 4.50
N ILE A 35 8.91 1.17 3.74
CA ILE A 35 7.74 1.61 2.97
C ILE A 35 6.69 2.09 3.98
N SER A 36 6.20 3.31 3.80
CA SER A 36 5.30 3.95 4.75
C SER A 36 3.95 3.22 4.85
N PRO A 37 3.24 3.33 6.00
CA PRO A 37 1.87 2.81 6.14
C PRO A 37 0.94 3.26 5.00
N ASN A 38 1.06 4.51 4.57
CA ASN A 38 0.26 5.07 3.48
C ASN A 38 0.52 4.36 2.15
N GLU A 39 1.80 4.17 1.78
CA GLU A 39 2.16 3.45 0.55
C GLU A 39 1.75 1.98 0.62
N ARG A 40 1.91 1.34 1.78
CA ARG A 40 1.49 -0.05 2.04
C ARG A 40 -0.02 -0.22 1.86
N LEU A 41 -0.82 0.69 2.42
CA LEU A 41 -2.27 0.67 2.25
C LEU A 41 -2.67 0.94 0.80
N SER A 42 -2.07 1.96 0.17
CA SER A 42 -2.36 2.34 -1.21
C SER A 42 -2.13 1.20 -2.20
N VAL A 43 -1.00 0.48 -2.10
CA VAL A 43 -0.73 -0.66 -2.99
C VAL A 43 -1.69 -1.82 -2.74
N THR A 44 -2.07 -2.05 -1.49
CA THR A 44 -3.02 -3.11 -1.11
C THR A 44 -4.41 -2.83 -1.66
N LEU A 45 -4.93 -1.61 -1.45
CA LEU A 45 -6.23 -1.22 -2.01
C LEU A 45 -6.23 -1.24 -3.52
N ARG A 46 -5.13 -0.79 -4.15
CA ARG A 46 -4.99 -0.87 -5.60
C ARG A 46 -5.02 -2.32 -6.10
N TYR A 47 -4.34 -3.23 -5.41
CA TYR A 47 -4.39 -4.67 -5.72
C TYR A 47 -5.81 -5.23 -5.60
N LEU A 48 -6.51 -4.93 -4.49
CA LEU A 48 -7.88 -5.38 -4.26
C LEU A 48 -8.88 -4.81 -5.28
N ALA A 49 -8.68 -3.56 -5.71
CA ALA A 49 -9.55 -2.88 -6.66
C ALA A 49 -9.41 -3.40 -8.10
N THR A 50 -8.23 -3.87 -8.52
CA THR A 50 -7.96 -4.24 -9.92
C THR A 50 -7.64 -5.71 -10.14
N GLY A 51 -7.24 -6.45 -9.11
CA GLY A 51 -6.74 -7.82 -9.22
C GLY A 51 -5.48 -7.96 -10.07
N ASN A 52 -4.74 -6.87 -10.30
CA ASN A 52 -3.55 -6.87 -11.14
C ASN A 52 -2.41 -7.68 -10.51
N SER A 53 -1.49 -8.17 -11.35
CA SER A 53 -0.31 -8.86 -10.84
C SER A 53 0.62 -7.90 -10.10
N PHE A 54 1.48 -8.43 -9.23
CA PHE A 54 2.49 -7.61 -8.56
C PHE A 54 3.51 -7.00 -9.54
N GLN A 55 3.69 -7.59 -10.72
CA GLN A 55 4.52 -7.01 -11.79
C GLN A 55 3.89 -5.74 -12.35
N ASP A 56 2.58 -5.72 -12.54
CA ASP A 56 1.86 -4.55 -13.05
C ASP A 56 1.82 -3.43 -11.99
N LEU A 57 1.65 -3.80 -10.72
CA LEU A 57 1.60 -2.84 -9.61
C LEU A 57 2.95 -2.16 -9.35
N LYS A 58 4.07 -2.81 -9.67
CA LYS A 58 5.41 -2.21 -9.57
C LYS A 58 5.50 -0.89 -10.33
N PHE A 59 4.95 -0.83 -11.54
CA PHE A 59 5.02 0.38 -12.37
C PHE A 59 4.14 1.51 -11.83
N ASN A 60 3.06 1.18 -11.12
CA ASN A 60 2.15 2.16 -10.53
C ASN A 60 2.64 2.68 -9.17
N THR A 61 3.39 1.89 -8.42
CA THR A 61 3.73 2.17 -7.01
C THR A 61 5.23 2.35 -6.75
N ALA A 62 6.07 2.04 -7.73
CA ALA A 62 7.53 1.98 -7.60
C ALA A 62 8.04 1.01 -6.51
N ILE A 63 7.20 0.09 -6.03
CA ILE A 63 7.54 -0.95 -5.07
C ILE A 63 7.87 -2.25 -5.82
N SER A 64 8.91 -2.98 -5.40
CA SER A 64 9.26 -4.23 -6.04
C SER A 64 8.15 -5.29 -5.85
N PRO A 65 7.90 -6.17 -6.84
CA PRO A 65 6.86 -7.21 -6.73
C PRO A 65 7.03 -8.10 -5.49
N GLN A 66 8.29 -8.36 -5.07
CA GLN A 66 8.59 -9.11 -3.86
C GLN A 66 8.16 -8.37 -2.58
N ALA A 67 8.36 -7.05 -2.53
CA ALA A 67 7.93 -6.24 -1.40
C ALA A 67 6.40 -6.10 -1.39
N ILE A 68 5.75 -5.96 -2.54
CA ILE A 68 4.27 -5.95 -2.65
C ILE A 68 3.70 -7.27 -2.11
N GLY A 69 4.27 -8.42 -2.48
CA GLY A 69 3.84 -9.72 -1.94
C GLY A 69 3.87 -9.77 -0.41
N LYS A 70 4.94 -9.26 0.21
CA LYS A 70 5.09 -9.14 1.68
C LYS A 70 4.22 -8.04 2.33
N ILE A 71 3.56 -7.21 1.55
CA ILE A 71 2.63 -6.19 2.06
C ILE A 71 1.20 -6.72 2.01
N VAL A 72 0.87 -7.45 0.93
CA VAL A 72 -0.50 -7.87 0.62
C VAL A 72 -0.84 -9.25 1.18
N ILE A 73 0.12 -10.17 1.23
CA ILE A 73 -0.11 -11.59 1.60
C ILE A 73 0.30 -11.87 3.06
N ASP A 74 1.27 -11.11 3.58
CA ASP A 74 2.01 -11.36 4.82
C ASP A 74 1.70 -10.25 5.85
#